data_AF-V4PDY0-F1
#
_entry.id   AF-V4PDY0-F1
#
_cell.length_a   1.000
_cell.length_b   1.000
_cell.length_c   1.000
_cell.angle_alpha   90.00
_cell.angle_beta   90.00
_cell.angle_gamma   90.00
#
_symmetry.space_group_name_H-M   'P 1'
#
loop_
_entity.id
_entity.type
_entity.pdbx_description
1 polymer ?
#
loop_
_entity_poly.entity_id
_entity_poly.type
_entity_poly.pdbx_seq_one_letter_code
_entity_poly.pdbx_strand_id
1 'polypeptide(L)'
;MGAKADSPKMDFVITLCNNSAGEMCPNLPGEPIIGHWDIADPSDAVDMMARKVAFGRTFVRLSKNISRLFEMLEGSDRHNLAQLINLAGRDSRDHLDG
;
A
#
# COMPACT_ATOMS: atom_id res chain seq x y z
N MET A 1 14.24 -11.72 -5.42
CA MET A 1 14.91 -11.01 -6.54
C MET A 1 14.98 -9.53 -6.16
N GLY A 2 16.15 -8.88 -6.14
CA GLY A 2 16.27 -7.45 -5.76
C GLY A 2 16.00 -6.50 -6.94
N ALA A 3 15.79 -5.22 -6.65
CA ALA A 3 15.71 -4.17 -7.67
C ALA A 3 17.03 -4.10 -8.47
N LYS A 4 16.96 -3.81 -9.78
CA LYS A 4 18.17 -3.68 -10.62
C LYS A 4 18.92 -2.41 -10.23
N ALA A 5 20.23 -2.38 -10.47
CA ALA A 5 21.06 -1.19 -10.21
C ALA A 5 20.60 0.07 -10.96
N ASP A 6 19.84 -0.12 -12.05
CA ASP A 6 19.22 0.94 -12.85
C ASP A 6 17.73 1.18 -12.49
N SER A 7 17.27 0.69 -11.34
CA SER A 7 15.94 1.03 -10.86
C SER A 7 15.87 2.51 -10.48
N PRO A 8 14.77 3.20 -10.81
CA PRO A 8 14.63 4.62 -10.49
C PRO A 8 14.72 4.83 -8.97
N LYS A 9 15.39 5.91 -8.57
CA LYS A 9 15.38 6.36 -7.18
C LYS A 9 13.97 6.82 -6.84
N MET A 10 13.34 6.15 -5.89
CA MET A 10 12.02 6.52 -5.40
C MET A 10 12.17 7.35 -4.14
N ASP A 11 11.31 8.35 -3.95
CA ASP A 11 11.23 9.10 -2.69
C ASP A 11 10.53 8.30 -1.60
N PHE A 12 9.54 7.48 -1.98
CA PHE A 12 8.81 6.60 -1.08
C PHE A 12 8.24 5.39 -1.82
N VAL A 13 7.95 4.34 -1.04
CA VAL A 13 7.40 3.07 -1.51
C VAL A 13 6.23 2.68 -0.59
N ILE A 14 5.13 2.27 -1.19
CA ILE A 14 3.96 1.76 -0.47
C ILE A 14 3.85 0.26 -0.74
N THR A 15 3.85 -0.52 0.33
CA THR A 15 3.68 -1.98 0.29
C THR A 15 2.25 -2.33 0.72
N LEU A 16 1.63 -3.33 0.07
CA LEU A 16 0.21 -3.66 0.27
C LEU A 16 -0.04 -4.95 1.06
N CYS A 17 0.95 -5.81 1.21
CA CYS A 17 0.79 -7.12 1.85
C CYS A 17 1.44 -7.16 3.24
N ASN A 18 0.69 -7.61 4.24
CA ASN A 18 1.27 -8.22 5.44
C ASN A 18 1.96 -9.52 5.01
N ASN A 19 3.22 -9.46 4.58
CA ASN A 19 4.20 -10.56 4.59
C ASN A 19 3.79 -11.98 4.09
N SER A 20 2.67 -12.18 3.37
CA SER A 20 2.14 -13.53 3.07
C SER A 20 2.86 -14.27 1.93
N ALA A 21 3.94 -13.73 1.37
CA ALA A 21 4.80 -14.45 0.43
C ALA A 21 6.22 -14.73 0.97
N GLY A 22 6.57 -14.29 2.18
CA GLY A 22 7.93 -14.43 2.71
C GLY A 22 9.01 -13.70 1.90
N GLU A 23 8.60 -12.82 1.00
CA GLU A 23 9.51 -12.04 0.17
C GLU A 23 9.99 -10.82 0.95
N MET A 24 11.28 -10.83 1.31
CA MET A 24 11.94 -9.63 1.84
C MET A 24 11.73 -8.46 0.88
N CYS A 25 11.36 -7.30 1.43
CA CYS A 25 11.28 -6.05 0.65
C CYS A 25 12.58 -5.89 -0.14
N PRO A 26 12.51 -5.69 -1.47
CA PRO A 26 13.70 -5.57 -2.29
C PRO A 26 14.54 -4.39 -1.80
N ASN A 27 15.87 -4.56 -1.76
CA ASN A 27 16.76 -3.44 -1.47
C ASN A 27 16.62 -2.42 -2.62
N LEU A 28 16.11 -1.22 -2.30
CA LEU A 28 15.84 -0.17 -3.27
C LEU A 28 16.93 0.90 -3.22
N PRO A 29 17.39 1.40 -4.38
CA PRO A 29 18.39 2.45 -4.40
C PRO A 29 17.87 3.74 -3.77
N GLY A 30 18.67 4.35 -2.88
CA GLY A 30 18.38 5.68 -2.32
C GLY A 30 17.63 5.71 -0.98
N GLU A 31 17.39 4.55 -0.34
CA GLU A 31 16.72 4.44 0.97
C GLU A 31 15.37 5.19 1.01
N PRO A 32 14.38 4.76 0.21
CA PRO A 32 13.08 5.40 0.16
C PRO A 32 12.36 5.29 1.51
N ILE A 33 11.47 6.25 1.78
CA ILE A 33 10.52 6.13 2.89
C ILE A 33 9.54 4.99 2.58
N ILE A 34 9.47 3.98 3.45
CA ILE A 34 8.59 2.83 3.25
C ILE A 34 7.34 2.98 4.12
N GLY A 35 6.16 2.88 3.50
CA GLY A 35 4.88 2.77 4.19
C GLY A 35 4.16 1.46 3.86
N HIS A 36 3.24 1.07 4.73
CA HIS A 36 2.54 -0.20 4.64
C HIS A 36 1.02 0.00 4.75
N TRP A 37 0.28 -0.51 3.78
CA TRP A 37 -1.18 -0.52 3.75
C TRP A 37 -1.64 -1.96 3.80
N ASP A 38 -2.33 -2.37 4.86
CA ASP A 38 -2.87 -3.74 4.95
C ASP A 38 -4.08 -3.89 4.03
N ILE A 39 -3.92 -4.61 2.93
CA ILE A 39 -4.97 -4.87 1.94
C ILE A 39 -4.90 -6.35 1.58
N ALA A 40 -5.98 -7.09 1.86
CA ALA A 40 -6.10 -8.50 1.50
C ALA A 40 -5.89 -8.73 0.00
N ASP A 41 -5.19 -9.80 -0.37
CA ASP A 41 -5.00 -10.18 -1.78
C ASP A 41 -6.36 -10.63 -2.36
N PRO A 42 -6.93 -9.92 -3.34
CA PRO A 42 -8.21 -10.30 -3.94
C PRO A 42 -8.15 -11.64 -4.69
N SER A 43 -6.95 -12.14 -4.99
CA SER A 43 -6.73 -13.40 -5.70
C SER A 43 -6.94 -14.63 -4.82
N ASP A 44 -6.85 -14.47 -3.49
CA ASP A 44 -7.06 -15.55 -2.52
C ASP A 44 -8.51 -16.08 -2.51
N ALA A 45 -9.46 -15.28 -3.01
CA ALA A 45 -10.83 -15.72 -3.21
C ALA A 45 -10.89 -16.84 -4.25
N VAL A 46 -11.41 -18.01 -3.85
CA VAL A 46 -11.41 -19.23 -4.67
C VAL A 46 -12.44 -19.18 -5.80
N ASP A 47 -13.66 -18.75 -5.52
CA ASP A 47 -14.71 -18.68 -6.53
C ASP A 47 -14.65 -17.38 -7.35
N MET A 48 -15.04 -17.48 -8.63
CA MET A 48 -14.94 -16.36 -9.58
C MET A 48 -15.78 -15.14 -9.20
N MET A 49 -16.93 -15.34 -8.53
CA MET A 49 -17.82 -14.24 -8.16
C MET A 49 -17.27 -13.49 -6.95
N ALA A 50 -16.85 -14.21 -5.91
CA ALA A 50 -16.19 -13.63 -4.74
C ALA A 50 -14.88 -12.96 -5.14
N ARG A 51 -14.10 -13.54 -6.05
CA ARG A 51 -12.90 -12.89 -6.60
C ARG A 51 -13.24 -11.56 -7.25
N LYS A 52 -14.26 -11.50 -8.11
CA LYS A 52 -14.71 -10.23 -8.72
C LYS A 52 -15.10 -9.19 -7.66
N VAL A 53 -15.80 -9.60 -6.61
CA VAL A 53 -16.16 -8.73 -5.48
C VAL A 53 -14.93 -8.27 -4.70
N ALA A 54 -13.97 -9.16 -4.43
CA ALA A 54 -12.73 -8.87 -3.72
C ALA A 54 -11.86 -7.87 -4.50
N PHE A 55 -11.72 -8.03 -5.83
CA PHE A 55 -11.06 -7.04 -6.68
C PHE A 55 -11.76 -5.69 -6.65
N GLY A 56 -13.11 -5.68 -6.70
CA GLY A 56 -13.88 -4.43 -6.58
C GLY A 56 -13.64 -3.72 -5.25
N ARG A 57 -13.66 -4.46 -4.13
CA ARG A 57 -13.35 -3.92 -2.79
C ARG A 57 -11.94 -3.37 -2.71
N THR A 58 -10.96 -4.12 -3.21
CA THR A 58 -9.54 -3.75 -3.27
C THR A 58 -9.34 -2.47 -4.07
N PHE A 59 -9.96 -2.37 -5.25
CA PHE A 59 -9.89 -1.17 -6.09
C PHE A 59 -10.44 0.08 -5.40
N VAL A 60 -11.61 -0.04 -4.77
CA VAL A 60 -12.24 1.07 -4.02
C VAL A 60 -11.34 1.49 -2.84
N ARG A 61 -10.76 0.52 -2.13
CA ARG A 61 -9.87 0.77 -0.99
C ARG A 61 -8.60 1.51 -1.44
N LEU A 62 -7.91 0.99 -2.45
CA LEU A 62 -6.70 1.61 -2.99
C LEU A 62 -6.97 3.01 -3.53
N SER A 63 -8.03 3.19 -4.31
CA SER A 63 -8.42 4.50 -4.85
C SER A 63 -8.63 5.51 -3.72
N LYS A 64 -9.36 5.13 -2.68
CA LYS A 64 -9.62 5.99 -1.51
C LYS A 64 -8.33 6.37 -0.77
N ASN A 65 -7.45 5.40 -0.52
CA ASN A 65 -6.19 5.63 0.20
C ASN A 65 -5.26 6.55 -0.60
N ILE A 66 -5.18 6.35 -1.92
CA ILE A 66 -4.39 7.19 -2.82
C ILE A 66 -4.93 8.63 -2.83
N SER A 67 -6.25 8.81 -3.04
CA SER A 67 -6.85 10.15 -3.02
C SER A 67 -6.58 10.88 -1.70
N ARG A 68 -6.77 10.20 -0.57
CA ARG A 68 -6.48 10.75 0.76
C ARG A 68 -5.01 11.13 0.93
N LEU A 69 -4.09 10.31 0.42
CA LEU A 69 -2.67 10.62 0.46
C LEU A 69 -2.37 11.90 -0.31
N PHE A 70 -2.89 12.06 -1.52
CA PHE A 70 -2.70 13.27 -2.31
C PHE A 70 -3.26 14.52 -1.63
N GLU A 71 -4.47 14.44 -1.07
CA GLU A 71 -5.06 15.54 -0.28
C GLU A 71 -4.17 15.94 0.91
N MET A 72 -3.55 14.95 1.57
CA MET A 72 -2.67 15.18 2.71
C MET A 72 -1.28 15.70 2.30
N LEU A 73 -0.83 15.41 1.09
CA LEU A 73 0.46 15.87 0.56
C LEU A 73 0.43 17.34 0.16
N GLU A 74 -0.73 17.86 -0.23
CA GLU A 74 -0.88 19.29 -0.55
C GLU A 74 -0.52 20.16 0.66
N GLY A 75 0.60 20.87 0.56
CA GLY A 75 1.11 21.76 1.61
C GLY A 75 1.94 21.07 2.71
N SER A 76 2.23 19.79 2.60
CA SER A 76 3.03 19.04 3.58
C SER A 76 4.53 19.06 3.26
N ASP A 77 5.36 19.00 4.32
CA ASP A 77 6.82 18.84 4.23
C ASP A 77 7.24 17.35 4.27
N ARG A 78 8.38 17.03 3.64
CA ARG A 78 8.96 15.68 3.51
C ARG A 78 9.16 14.99 4.86
N HIS A 79 9.44 15.73 5.94
CA HIS A 79 9.64 15.17 7.29
C HIS A 79 8.45 14.34 7.80
N ASN A 80 7.24 14.61 7.32
CA ASN A 80 6.03 13.90 7.75
C ASN A 80 5.58 12.81 6.78
N LEU A 81 6.29 12.59 5.66
CA LEU A 81 5.82 11.75 4.55
C LEU A 81 5.49 10.32 5.00
N ALA A 82 6.33 9.70 5.84
CA ALA A 82 6.08 8.37 6.39
C ALA A 82 4.75 8.29 7.17
N GLN A 83 4.48 9.32 7.98
CA GLN A 83 3.26 9.42 8.77
C GLN A 83 2.03 9.61 7.88
N LEU A 84 2.13 10.46 6.85
CA LEU A 84 1.04 10.71 5.91
C LEU A 84 0.70 9.45 5.11
N ILE A 85 1.71 8.71 4.63
CA ILE A 85 1.53 7.44 3.92
C ILE A 85 0.77 6.45 4.81
N ASN A 86 1.22 6.24 6.05
CA ASN A 86 0.58 5.28 6.95
C ASN A 86 -0.85 5.72 7.34
N LEU A 87 -1.09 7.01 7.55
CA LEU A 87 -2.41 7.57 7.83
C LEU A 87 -3.40 7.38 6.67
N ALA A 88 -2.92 7.59 5.44
CA ALA A 88 -3.73 7.38 4.25
C ALA A 88 -4.17 5.92 4.10
N GLY A 89 -3.34 4.99 4.59
CA GLY A 89 -3.58 3.55 4.58
C GLY A 89 -4.57 3.01 5.61
N ARG A 90 -4.90 3.76 6.67
CA ARG A 90 -5.79 3.27 7.75
C ARG A 90 -7.24 3.18 7.28
N ASP A 91 -7.94 2.06 7.53
CA ASP A 91 -9.40 2.02 7.35
C ASP A 91 -10.08 2.44 8.65
N SER A 92 -11.19 3.17 8.52
CA SER A 92 -12.05 3.46 9.69
C SER A 92 -12.95 2.27 10.03
N ARG A 93 -12.88 1.17 9.27
CA ARG A 93 -13.72 -0.03 9.39
C ARG A 93 -12.98 -1.29 9.82
N ASP A 94 -11.68 -1.22 10.13
CA ASP A 94 -10.89 -2.34 10.67
C ASP A 94 -11.35 -2.83 12.06
N HIS A 95 -12.51 -2.36 12.56
CA HIS A 95 -13.09 -2.71 13.85
C HIS A 95 -14.36 -3.57 13.75
N LEU A 96 -14.86 -3.93 12.55
CA LEU A 96 -16.17 -4.57 12.40
C LEU A 96 -16.17 -5.97 11.79
N ASP A 97 -15.02 -6.51 11.37
CA ASP A 97 -14.90 -7.86 10.83
C ASP A 97 -13.91 -8.70 11.67
N GLY A 98 -14.16 -8.79 12.97
CA GLY A 98 -13.49 -9.69 13.91
C GLY A 98 -14.41 -10.79 14.41
#